data_AF-K1ZK20-F1
#
_entry.id   AF-K1ZK20-F1
#
_cell.length_a   1.000
_cell.length_b   1.000
_cell.length_c   1.000
_cell.angle_alpha   90.00
_cell.angle_beta   90.00
_cell.angle_gamma   90.00
#
_symmetry.space_group_name_H-M   'P 1'
#
loop_
_entity.id
_entity.type
_entity.pdbx_description
1 polymer ?
#
loop_
_entity_poly.entity_id
_entity_poly.type
_entity_poly.pdbx_seq_one_letter_code
_entity_poly.pdbx_strand_id
1 'polypeptide(L)'
;MKLFSKLTRTMLIIGAAAYALSFLGYLIPVINTILFFAIIILVLNLTLKRLEYGVLAIFFELIIGSKGYLFSFSISDNFVLSIRMAMFLIIMIVWLIQALKNKRLAIAESKFFAPLVTIAALIVIGGINGYLSGNPNGANFFDLNGYLYFALALPVFE
;
A
#
# COMPACT_ATOMS: atom_id res chain seq x y z
N MET A 1 3.92 -27.72 -16.89
CA MET A 1 3.92 -26.73 -15.78
C MET A 1 3.14 -27.35 -14.61
N LYS A 2 3.78 -27.79 -13.53
CA LYS A 2 3.05 -28.38 -12.38
C LYS A 2 2.31 -27.24 -11.66
N LEU A 3 1.00 -27.15 -11.88
CA LEU A 3 0.10 -26.13 -11.30
C LEU A 3 0.11 -26.09 -9.75
N PHE A 4 0.69 -27.10 -9.09
CA PHE A 4 0.78 -27.21 -7.64
C PHE A 4 2.24 -27.35 -7.19
N SER A 5 3.02 -26.28 -7.37
CA SER A 5 4.33 -26.20 -6.74
C SER A 5 4.21 -26.02 -5.21
N LYS A 6 5.27 -26.33 -4.46
CA LYS A 6 5.33 -26.08 -3.01
C LYS A 6 5.03 -24.62 -2.67
N LEU A 7 5.48 -23.69 -3.53
CA LEU A 7 5.26 -22.26 -3.41
C LEU A 7 3.78 -21.88 -3.53
N THR A 8 3.09 -22.43 -4.54
CA THR A 8 1.65 -22.20 -4.77
C THR A 8 0.83 -22.63 -3.56
N ARG A 9 1.17 -23.79 -2.96
CA ARG A 9 0.51 -24.28 -1.75
C ARG A 9 0.76 -23.38 -0.55
N THR A 10 1.99 -22.90 -0.37
CA THR A 10 2.32 -21.95 0.70
C THR A 10 1.53 -20.64 0.56
N MET A 11 1.46 -20.06 -0.64
CA MET A 11 0.69 -18.84 -0.89
C MET A 11 -0.80 -19.01 -0.58
N LEU A 12 -1.39 -20.14 -0.99
CA LEU A 12 -2.80 -20.45 -0.69
C LEU A 12 -3.06 -20.57 0.81
N ILE A 13 -2.17 -21.24 1.56
CA ILE A 13 -2.31 -21.39 3.01
C ILE A 13 -2.22 -20.03 3.70
N ILE A 14 -1.25 -19.20 3.32
CA ILE A 14 -1.08 -17.87 3.93
C ILE A 14 -2.30 -16.99 3.58
N GLY A 15 -2.76 -17.01 2.34
CA GLY A 15 -3.96 -16.27 1.92
C GLY A 15 -5.21 -16.72 2.69
N ALA A 16 -5.45 -18.03 2.79
CA ALA A 16 -6.57 -18.57 3.55
C ALA A 16 -6.50 -18.20 5.05
N ALA A 17 -5.31 -18.26 5.65
CA ALA A 17 -5.09 -17.83 7.03
C ALA A 17 -5.38 -16.33 7.21
N ALA A 18 -4.93 -15.49 6.28
CA ALA A 18 -5.20 -14.05 6.31
C ALA A 18 -6.71 -13.75 6.24
N TYR A 19 -7.45 -14.46 5.39
CA TYR A 19 -8.92 -14.35 5.34
C TYR A 19 -9.60 -14.84 6.62
N ALA A 20 -9.16 -15.96 7.19
CA ALA A 20 -9.71 -16.46 8.45
C ALA A 20 -9.48 -15.45 9.59
N LEU A 21 -8.29 -14.86 9.67
CA LEU A 21 -7.96 -13.82 10.65
C LEU A 21 -8.76 -12.53 10.40
N SER A 22 -8.95 -12.14 9.14
CA SER A 22 -9.79 -11.00 8.77
C SER A 22 -11.25 -11.23 9.18
N PHE A 23 -11.78 -12.44 8.97
CA PHE A 23 -13.13 -12.81 9.40
C PHE A 23 -13.27 -12.79 10.94
N LEU A 24 -12.27 -13.28 11.67
CA LEU A 24 -12.25 -13.17 13.13
C LEU A 24 -12.18 -11.70 13.59
N GLY A 25 -11.39 -10.87 12.90
CA GLY A 25 -11.34 -9.43 13.15
C GLY A 25 -12.65 -8.72 12.84
N TYR A 26 -13.43 -9.19 11.87
CA TYR A 26 -14.76 -8.68 11.58
C TYR A 26 -15.75 -8.99 12.72
N LEU A 27 -15.69 -10.19 13.29
CA LEU A 27 -16.55 -10.58 14.41
C LEU A 27 -16.16 -9.88 15.72
N ILE A 28 -14.87 -9.68 15.95
CA ILE A 28 -14.32 -9.12 17.18
C ILE A 28 -13.48 -7.88 16.82
N PRO A 29 -14.05 -6.66 16.91
CA PRO A 29 -13.36 -5.42 16.50
C PRO A 29 -12.01 -5.20 17.20
N VAL A 30 -11.88 -5.63 18.46
CA VAL A 30 -10.63 -5.55 19.22
C VAL A 30 -9.52 -6.37 18.56
N ILE A 31 -9.84 -7.55 18.02
CA ILE A 31 -8.86 -8.40 17.31
C ILE A 31 -8.42 -7.72 16.01
N ASN A 32 -9.34 -7.05 15.30
CA ASN A 32 -9.00 -6.29 14.09
C ASN A 32 -7.92 -5.23 14.38
N THR A 33 -8.15 -4.42 15.41
CA THR A 33 -7.23 -3.35 15.81
C THR A 33 -5.87 -3.91 16.22
N ILE A 34 -5.84 -4.98 17.02
CA ILE A 34 -4.59 -5.62 17.44
C ILE A 34 -3.81 -6.14 16.22
N LEU A 35 -4.48 -6.86 15.31
CA LEU A 35 -3.85 -7.41 14.10
C LEU A 35 -3.37 -6.30 13.15
N PHE A 36 -4.15 -5.24 13.00
CA PHE A 36 -3.80 -4.07 12.20
C PHE A 36 -2.47 -3.46 12.66
N PHE A 37 -2.33 -3.16 13.96
CA PHE A 37 -1.09 -2.61 14.51
C PHE A 37 0.06 -3.62 14.48
N ALA A 38 -0.21 -4.90 14.74
CA ALA A 38 0.82 -5.94 14.67
C ALA A 38 1.43 -6.06 13.26
N ILE A 39 0.58 -6.06 12.22
CA ILE A 39 1.03 -6.11 10.82
C ILE A 39 1.81 -4.83 10.47
N ILE A 40 1.32 -3.66 10.86
CA ILE A 40 2.01 -2.38 10.63
C ILE A 40 3.41 -2.37 11.24
N ILE A 41 3.55 -2.80 12.50
CA ILE A 41 4.84 -2.85 13.18
C ILE A 41 5.77 -3.84 12.49
N LEU A 42 5.24 -5.00 12.08
CA LEU A 42 6.00 -5.99 11.32
C LEU A 42 6.52 -5.42 10.00
N VAL A 43 5.64 -4.78 9.21
CA VAL A 43 6.00 -4.19 7.91
C VAL A 43 6.98 -3.04 8.07
N LEU A 44 6.81 -2.19 9.08
CA LEU A 44 7.77 -1.13 9.40
C LEU A 44 9.15 -1.71 9.70
N ASN A 45 9.23 -2.73 10.56
CA ASN A 45 10.50 -3.38 10.89
C ASN A 45 11.15 -4.06 9.68
N LEU A 46 10.37 -4.67 8.80
CA LEU A 46 10.87 -5.27 7.56
C LEU A 46 11.38 -4.20 6.59
N THR A 47 10.63 -3.12 6.41
CA THR A 47 10.97 -2.01 5.51
C THR A 47 12.24 -1.27 5.97
N LEU A 48 12.42 -1.10 7.27
CA LEU A 48 13.64 -0.50 7.85
C LEU A 48 14.88 -1.37 7.62
N LYS A 49 14.74 -2.70 7.55
CA LYS A 49 15.85 -3.62 7.25
C LYS A 49 16.19 -3.61 5.76
N ARG A 50 15.18 -3.75 4.90
CA ARG A 50 15.29 -3.64 3.44
C ARG A 50 13.99 -3.13 2.88
N LEU A 51 14.09 -2.10 2.06
CA LEU A 51 12.94 -1.44 1.46
C LEU A 51 12.13 -2.38 0.55
N GLU A 52 12.83 -3.28 -0.13
CA GLU A 52 12.29 -4.39 -0.94
C GLU A 52 11.23 -5.21 -0.19
N TYR A 53 11.46 -5.52 1.09
CA TYR A 53 10.52 -6.34 1.88
C TYR A 53 9.21 -5.61 2.16
N GLY A 54 9.27 -4.29 2.35
CA GLY A 54 8.07 -3.47 2.48
C GLY A 54 7.26 -3.47 1.18
N VAL A 55 7.92 -3.22 0.05
CA VAL A 55 7.26 -3.21 -1.26
C VAL A 55 6.62 -4.56 -1.56
N LEU A 56 7.31 -5.67 -1.29
CA LEU A 56 6.76 -7.02 -1.45
C LEU A 56 5.53 -7.27 -0.55
N ALA A 57 5.53 -6.73 0.67
CA ALA A 57 4.39 -6.84 1.58
C ALA A 57 3.14 -6.13 1.03
N ILE A 58 3.30 -4.94 0.44
CA ILE A 58 2.18 -4.26 -0.24
C ILE A 58 1.72 -5.05 -1.46
N PHE A 59 2.62 -5.56 -2.30
CA PHE A 59 2.20 -6.34 -3.47
C PHE A 59 1.41 -7.58 -3.07
N PHE A 60 1.84 -8.26 -1.99
CA PHE A 60 1.11 -9.39 -1.43
C PHE A 60 -0.30 -8.99 -0.99
N GLU A 61 -0.43 -7.84 -0.32
CA GLU A 61 -1.74 -7.33 0.08
C GLU A 61 -2.57 -6.85 -1.12
N LEU A 62 -1.99 -6.28 -2.18
CA LEU A 62 -2.73 -5.92 -3.39
C LEU A 62 -3.31 -7.15 -4.09
N ILE A 63 -2.61 -8.29 -4.05
CA ILE A 63 -3.05 -9.55 -4.65
C ILE A 63 -4.19 -10.19 -3.83
N ILE A 64 -4.09 -10.15 -2.50
CA ILE A 64 -5.04 -10.84 -1.60
C ILE A 64 -6.19 -9.92 -1.21
N GLY A 65 -5.89 -8.68 -0.86
CA GLY A 65 -6.85 -7.66 -0.52
C GLY A 65 -7.55 -7.14 -1.76
N SER A 66 -8.75 -7.63 -2.06
CA SER A 66 -9.54 -7.08 -3.18
C SER A 66 -9.85 -5.59 -2.95
N LYS A 67 -10.39 -5.22 -1.79
CA LYS A 67 -10.74 -3.83 -1.44
C LYS A 67 -9.75 -3.12 -0.49
N GLY A 68 -8.76 -3.83 0.05
CA GLY A 68 -7.81 -3.26 1.01
C GLY A 68 -8.26 -3.24 2.47
N TYR A 69 -9.51 -3.63 2.76
CA TYR A 69 -10.10 -3.60 4.10
C TYR A 69 -9.98 -4.95 4.85
N LEU A 70 -8.97 -5.77 4.55
CA LEU A 70 -8.72 -7.02 5.30
C LEU A 70 -8.58 -6.72 6.80
N PHE A 71 -7.84 -5.65 7.11
CA PHE A 71 -7.79 -5.02 8.42
C PHE A 71 -7.94 -3.52 8.23
N SER A 72 -8.68 -2.88 9.12
CA SER A 72 -8.96 -1.46 8.99
C SER A 72 -9.19 -0.84 10.35
N PHE A 73 -8.60 0.33 10.55
CA PHE A 73 -8.76 1.11 11.75
C PHE A 73 -9.61 2.34 11.45
N SER A 74 -10.77 2.43 12.10
CA SER A 74 -11.64 3.61 12.02
C SER A 74 -11.09 4.70 12.95
N ILE A 75 -10.59 5.80 12.37
CA ILE A 75 -10.07 6.95 13.13
C ILE A 75 -11.22 7.86 13.57
N SER A 76 -12.27 7.95 12.76
CA SER A 76 -13.52 8.67 13.02
C SER A 76 -14.68 7.98 12.29
N ASP A 77 -15.92 8.38 12.58
CA ASP A 77 -17.13 7.80 11.95
C ASP A 77 -17.12 7.88 10.41
N ASN A 78 -16.37 8.81 9.84
CA ASN A 78 -16.29 9.04 8.40
C ASN A 78 -14.94 8.65 7.76
N PHE A 79 -13.94 8.23 8.54
CA PHE A 79 -12.62 7.90 7.99
C PHE A 79 -12.10 6.56 8.49
N VAL A 80 -12.01 5.61 7.55
CA VAL A 80 -11.50 4.26 7.78
C VAL A 80 -10.13 4.14 7.13
N LEU A 81 -9.09 4.01 7.96
CA LEU A 81 -7.73 3.76 7.52
C LEU A 81 -7.55 2.27 7.25
N SER A 82 -7.41 1.90 5.99
CA SER A 82 -7.13 0.52 5.56
C SER A 82 -5.66 0.14 5.81
N ILE A 83 -5.40 -1.16 5.99
CA ILE A 83 -4.03 -1.67 6.18
C ILE A 83 -3.14 -1.33 4.99
N ARG A 84 -3.69 -1.31 3.79
CA ARG A 84 -2.98 -0.93 2.57
C ARG A 84 -2.49 0.51 2.62
N MET A 85 -3.36 1.44 2.99
CA MET A 85 -2.99 2.85 3.12
C MET A 85 -1.91 3.04 4.19
N ALA A 86 -2.03 2.35 5.32
CA ALA A 86 -1.04 2.41 6.39
C ALA A 86 0.34 1.88 5.94
N MET A 87 0.37 0.72 5.28
CA MET A 87 1.62 0.16 4.73
C MET A 87 2.23 1.08 3.67
N PHE A 88 1.42 1.61 2.76
CA PHE A 88 1.87 2.54 1.72
C PHE A 88 2.54 3.76 2.34
N LEU A 89 1.90 4.40 3.32
CA LEU A 89 2.47 5.55 4.01
C LEU A 89 3.80 5.21 4.69
N ILE A 90 3.89 4.07 5.39
CA ILE A 90 5.13 3.64 6.04
C ILE A 90 6.26 3.47 5.03
N ILE A 91 6.01 2.77 3.92
CA ILE A 91 7.03 2.50 2.91
C ILE A 91 7.48 3.78 2.22
N MET A 92 6.54 4.66 1.87
CA MET A 92 6.86 5.94 1.25
C MET A 92 7.61 6.87 2.21
N ILE A 93 7.27 6.91 3.49
CA ILE A 93 7.99 7.71 4.50
C ILE A 93 9.42 7.16 4.69
N VAL A 94 9.57 5.85 4.86
CA VAL A 94 10.87 5.21 5.05
C VAL A 94 11.76 5.41 3.82
N TRP A 95 11.19 5.31 2.61
CA TRP A 95 11.87 5.64 1.37
C TRP A 95 12.28 7.10 1.30
N LEU A 96 11.38 8.03 1.60
CA LEU A 96 11.69 9.47 1.57
C LEU A 96 12.85 9.81 2.51
N ILE A 97 12.86 9.24 3.72
CA ILE A 97 13.95 9.43 4.69
C ILE A 97 15.28 8.89 4.12
N GLN A 98 15.28 7.74 3.46
CA GLN A 98 16.49 7.15 2.88
C GLN A 98 16.99 7.94 1.65
N ALA A 99 16.09 8.34 0.76
CA ALA A 99 16.41 9.17 -0.41
C ALA A 99 17.00 10.52 0.00
N LEU A 100 16.42 11.17 1.02
CA LEU A 100 16.94 12.44 1.56
C LEU A 100 18.32 12.28 2.21
N LYS A 101 18.58 11.16 2.90
CA LYS A 101 19.90 10.87 3.48
C LYS A 101 20.96 10.63 2.41
N ASN A 102 20.61 9.89 1.36
CA ASN A 102 21.52 9.55 0.27
C ASN A 102 21.70 10.70 -0.74
N LYS A 103 20.83 11.72 -0.69
CA LYS A 103 20.80 12.88 -1.60
C LYS A 103 20.81 12.49 -3.08
N ARG A 104 20.31 11.30 -3.38
CA ARG A 104 20.20 10.75 -4.73
C ARG A 104 18.82 10.16 -4.87
N LEU A 105 18.27 10.35 -6.07
CA LEU A 105 17.05 9.70 -6.52
C LEU A 105 17.49 8.83 -7.69
N ALA A 106 17.75 7.54 -7.45
CA ALA A 106 18.20 6.57 -8.46
C ALA A 106 17.23 6.53 -9.66
N ILE A 107 15.94 6.73 -9.40
CA ILE A 107 14.93 6.79 -10.45
C ILE A 107 15.08 8.00 -11.39
N ALA A 108 15.66 9.11 -10.92
CA ALA A 108 15.84 10.31 -11.74
C ALA A 108 16.86 10.09 -12.87
N GLU A 109 17.78 9.13 -12.70
CA GLU A 109 18.74 8.71 -13.72
C GLU A 109 18.17 7.63 -14.65
N SER A 110 16.97 7.10 -14.34
CA SER A 110 16.35 6.02 -15.11
C SER A 110 15.55 6.52 -16.32
N LYS A 111 15.42 5.65 -17.33
CA LYS A 111 14.54 5.89 -18.49
C LYS A 111 13.05 6.00 -18.12
N PHE A 112 12.68 5.56 -16.92
CA PHE A 112 11.30 5.56 -16.43
C PHE A 112 10.92 6.85 -15.71
N PHE A 113 11.86 7.76 -15.48
CA PHE A 113 11.59 9.04 -14.83
C PHE A 113 10.52 9.85 -15.57
N ALA A 114 10.71 10.05 -16.88
CA ALA A 114 9.78 10.86 -17.68
C ALA A 114 8.35 10.27 -17.69
N PRO A 115 8.13 8.97 -18.00
CA PRO A 115 6.81 8.35 -17.86
C PRO A 115 6.20 8.49 -16.47
N LEU A 116 6.99 8.32 -15.40
CA LEU A 116 6.50 8.44 -14.03
C LEU A 116 6.05 9.86 -13.70
N VAL A 117 6.83 10.87 -14.11
CA VAL A 117 6.48 12.29 -13.94
C VAL A 117 5.22 12.62 -14.75
N THR A 118 5.07 12.09 -15.96
CA THR A 118 3.84 12.26 -16.76
C THR A 118 2.63 11.67 -16.04
N ILE A 119 2.73 10.45 -15.51
CA ILE A 119 1.64 9.83 -14.75
C ILE A 119 1.34 10.66 -13.50
N ALA A 120 2.35 11.10 -12.75
CA ALA A 120 2.16 11.95 -11.58
C ALA A 120 1.44 13.26 -11.93
N ALA A 121 1.82 13.90 -13.04
CA ALA A 121 1.15 15.10 -13.53
C ALA A 121 -0.31 14.84 -13.90
N LEU A 122 -0.61 13.74 -14.59
CA LEU A 122 -1.98 13.35 -14.93
C LEU A 122 -2.84 13.08 -13.69
N ILE A 123 -2.28 12.43 -12.66
CA ILE A 123 -2.96 12.19 -11.38
C ILE A 123 -3.29 13.52 -10.71
N VAL A 124 -2.34 14.47 -10.67
CA VAL A 124 -2.56 15.81 -10.10
C VAL A 124 -3.62 16.57 -10.88
N ILE A 125 -3.57 16.55 -12.21
CA ILE A 125 -4.58 17.19 -13.07
C ILE A 125 -5.96 16.57 -12.82
N GLY A 126 -6.05 15.24 -12.74
CA GLY A 126 -7.28 14.52 -12.43
C GLY A 126 -7.85 14.92 -11.07
N GLY A 127 -7.00 14.99 -10.04
CA GLY A 127 -7.40 15.41 -8.70
C GLY A 127 -7.89 16.86 -8.62
N ILE A 128 -7.22 17.78 -9.33
CA ILE A 128 -7.64 19.18 -9.44
C ILE A 128 -8.98 19.27 -10.17
N ASN A 129 -9.14 18.58 -11.30
CA ASN A 129 -10.38 18.59 -12.07
C ASN A 129 -11.55 17.99 -11.26
N GLY A 130 -11.29 16.89 -10.53
CA GLY A 130 -12.26 16.27 -9.64
C GLY A 130 -12.73 17.21 -8.55
N TYR A 131 -11.80 17.99 -7.97
CA TYR A 131 -12.13 19.02 -6.98
C TYR A 131 -12.93 20.19 -7.57
N LEU A 132 -12.50 20.73 -8.72
CA LEU A 132 -13.16 21.85 -9.40
C LEU A 132 -14.56 21.50 -9.92
N SER A 133 -14.80 20.23 -10.25
CA SER A 133 -16.10 19.72 -10.70
C SER A 133 -17.13 19.59 -9.57
N GLY A 134 -16.75 19.91 -8.32
CA GLY A 134 -17.65 19.85 -7.17
C GLY A 134 -17.92 18.44 -6.66
N ASN A 135 -17.07 17.46 -6.98
CA ASN A 135 -17.22 16.10 -6.47
C ASN A 135 -17.00 16.06 -4.95
N PRO A 136 -17.69 15.16 -4.22
CA PRO A 136 -17.43 14.96 -2.80
C PRO A 136 -15.95 14.65 -2.53
N ASN A 137 -15.36 15.29 -1.51
CA ASN A 137 -13.95 15.10 -1.15
C ASN A 137 -13.55 13.63 -0.96
N GLY A 138 -14.46 12.82 -0.43
CA GLY A 138 -14.25 11.38 -0.29
C GLY A 138 -14.07 10.67 -1.63
N ALA A 139 -14.92 10.97 -2.62
CA ALA A 139 -14.84 10.36 -3.94
C ALA A 139 -13.53 10.71 -4.65
N ASN A 140 -13.12 11.99 -4.58
CA ASN A 140 -11.85 12.44 -5.16
C ASN A 140 -10.64 11.77 -4.48
N PHE A 141 -10.66 11.65 -3.14
CA PHE A 141 -9.60 10.97 -2.41
C PHE A 141 -9.50 9.48 -2.76
N PHE A 142 -10.61 8.77 -2.83
CA PHE A 142 -10.60 7.34 -3.16
C PHE A 142 -10.11 7.08 -4.60
N ASP A 143 -10.46 7.94 -5.54
CA ASP A 143 -9.98 7.85 -6.92
C ASP A 143 -8.45 8.08 -6.97
N LEU A 144 -7.97 9.17 -6.36
CA LEU A 144 -6.53 9.45 -6.26
C LEU A 144 -5.75 8.34 -5.54
N ASN A 145 -6.32 7.75 -4.48
CA ASN A 145 -5.69 6.66 -3.74
C ASN A 145 -5.35 5.48 -4.65
N GLY A 146 -6.24 5.13 -5.59
CA GLY A 146 -6.02 4.05 -6.54
C GLY A 146 -4.80 4.27 -7.44
N TYR A 147 -4.53 5.51 -7.85
CA TYR A 147 -3.40 5.84 -8.71
C TYR A 147 -2.09 6.12 -7.94
N LEU A 148 -2.17 6.50 -6.66
CA LEU A 148 -0.98 6.78 -5.85
C LEU A 148 -0.03 5.58 -5.70
N TYR A 149 -0.50 4.35 -5.90
CA TYR A 149 0.36 3.15 -5.88
C TYR A 149 1.42 3.14 -6.99
N PHE A 150 1.28 3.93 -8.06
CA PHE A 150 2.38 4.13 -9.02
C PHE A 150 3.62 4.74 -8.37
N ALA A 151 3.48 5.47 -7.26
CA ALA A 151 4.60 5.99 -6.49
C ALA A 151 5.47 4.89 -5.88
N LEU A 152 4.98 3.64 -5.75
CA LEU A 152 5.80 2.49 -5.32
C LEU A 152 6.90 2.14 -6.33
N ALA A 153 6.86 2.68 -7.56
CA ALA A 153 8.01 2.61 -8.44
C ALA A 153 9.26 3.25 -7.80
N LEU A 154 9.09 4.36 -7.09
CA LEU A 154 10.19 5.09 -6.44
C LEU A 154 11.04 4.19 -5.52
N PRO A 155 10.46 3.50 -4.52
CA PRO A 155 11.20 2.57 -3.67
C PRO A 155 11.72 1.30 -4.36
N VAL A 156 11.27 0.98 -5.57
CA VAL A 156 11.74 -0.18 -6.33
C VAL A 156 13.02 0.11 -7.11
N PHE A 157 13.26 1.36 -7.46
CA PHE A 157 14.43 1.78 -8.25
C PHE A 157 15.62 2.26 -7.40
N GLU A 158 15.45 2.41 -6.07
CA GLU A 158 16.53 2.68 -5.10
C GLU A 158 17.18 1.39 -4.59
#